data_AF-A0A2N7PYC1-F1
#
_entry.id   AF-A0A2N7PYC1-F1
#
_cell.length_a   1.000
_cell.length_b   1.000
_cell.length_c   1.000
_cell.angle_alpha   90.00
_cell.angle_beta   90.00
_cell.angle_gamma   90.00
#
_symmetry.space_group_name_H-M   'P 1'
#
loop_
_entity.id
_entity.type
_entity.pdbx_description
1 polymer ?
#
loop_
_entity_poly.entity_id
_entity_poly.type
_entity_poly.pdbx_seq_one_letter_code
_entity_poly.pdbx_strand_id
1 'polypeptide(L)'
;TYWLSQISKAWNEKVHYGLSVNWPVGVGGKGNMGVANYVKQISGAIGYVEYAFWLQNRLTSVVLQNKEGKWVEPSVAAFKEAAAKANWQEKNGFCEVLINQGGAKTWPIVSGTFVLVPNTKKAEQKQAVEFFKWAFEHGDKAAESLGYIPLPKSTKNLILKYLSNNGF
;
A
#
# COMPACT_ATOMS: atom_id res chain seq x y z
N THR A 1 7.93 4.63 -7.32
CA THR A 1 8.24 6.02 -6.92
C THR A 1 7.16 7.03 -7.34
N TYR A 2 5.88 6.63 -7.36
CA TYR A 2 4.80 7.46 -7.90
C TYR A 2 4.54 8.75 -7.10
N TRP A 3 4.55 8.69 -5.77
CA TRP A 3 4.37 9.91 -4.95
C TRP A 3 5.40 11.00 -5.26
N LEU A 4 6.68 10.63 -5.40
CA LEU A 4 7.75 11.57 -5.76
C LEU A 4 7.51 12.24 -7.12
N SER A 5 6.99 11.50 -8.09
CA SER A 5 6.66 12.05 -9.41
C SER A 5 5.46 13.01 -9.38
N GLN A 6 4.62 12.96 -8.35
CA GLN A 6 3.51 13.90 -8.16
C GLN A 6 3.97 15.20 -7.50
N ILE A 7 4.93 15.13 -6.58
CA ILE A 7 5.33 16.29 -5.76
C ILE A 7 6.60 16.99 -6.26
N SER A 8 7.37 16.36 -7.14
CA SER A 8 8.63 16.93 -7.66
C SER A 8 8.66 16.86 -9.17
N LYS A 9 8.59 18.04 -9.82
CA LYS A 9 8.73 18.18 -11.27
C LYS A 9 10.07 17.59 -11.77
N ALA A 10 11.16 17.93 -11.09
CA ALA A 10 12.50 17.44 -11.44
C ALA A 10 12.60 15.90 -11.35
N TRP A 11 11.94 15.28 -10.35
CA TRP A 11 11.86 13.82 -10.26
C TRP A 11 11.06 13.24 -11.43
N ASN A 12 9.88 13.82 -11.70
CA ASN A 12 8.99 13.34 -12.76
C ASN A 12 9.62 13.45 -14.15
N GLU A 13 10.47 14.45 -14.40
CA GLU A 13 11.14 14.64 -15.69
C GLU A 13 12.35 13.72 -15.89
N LYS A 14 13.08 13.39 -14.81
CA LYS A 14 14.37 12.67 -14.91
C LYS A 14 14.29 11.19 -14.54
N VAL A 15 13.51 10.85 -13.51
CA VAL A 15 13.47 9.50 -12.93
C VAL A 15 12.16 8.79 -13.22
N HIS A 16 11.08 9.56 -13.39
CA HIS A 16 9.71 9.06 -13.57
C HIS A 16 9.28 8.13 -12.42
N TYR A 17 8.34 7.22 -12.70
CA TYR A 17 7.91 6.20 -11.76
C TYR A 17 7.78 4.83 -12.43
N GLY A 18 8.05 3.78 -11.65
CA GLY A 18 7.92 2.40 -12.05
C GLY A 18 8.19 1.45 -10.89
N LEU A 19 8.11 0.15 -11.17
CA LEU A 19 8.53 -0.92 -10.26
C LEU A 19 10.05 -0.94 -10.06
N SER A 20 10.78 -0.57 -11.11
CA SER A 20 12.22 -0.29 -11.10
C SER A 20 12.45 1.05 -11.77
N VAL A 21 13.41 1.82 -11.26
CA VAL A 21 13.80 3.13 -11.79
C VAL A 21 15.32 3.28 -11.74
N ASN A 22 15.86 4.18 -12.56
CA ASN A 22 17.27 4.55 -12.52
C ASN A 22 17.50 5.53 -11.36
N TRP A 23 17.76 4.99 -10.17
CA TRP A 23 18.02 5.78 -8.97
C TRP A 23 19.25 6.69 -9.17
N PRO A 24 19.14 8.01 -8.92
CA PRO A 24 20.29 8.91 -9.06
C PRO A 24 21.43 8.59 -8.10
N VAL A 25 21.10 8.15 -6.89
CA VAL A 25 22.01 7.82 -5.79
C VAL A 25 21.37 6.78 -4.86
N GLY A 26 22.18 6.24 -3.94
CA GLY A 26 21.74 5.37 -2.86
C GLY A 26 22.26 3.93 -2.97
N VAL A 27 21.98 3.13 -1.95
CA VAL A 27 22.33 1.70 -1.89
C VAL A 27 21.03 0.88 -1.97
N GLY A 28 21.02 -0.14 -2.82
CA GLY A 28 19.86 -1.00 -3.01
C GLY A 28 19.70 -2.03 -1.89
N GLY A 29 18.65 -1.91 -1.08
CA GLY A 29 18.24 -2.93 -0.11
C GLY A 29 17.32 -3.97 -0.74
N LYS A 30 17.59 -5.27 -0.54
CA LYS A 30 16.71 -6.34 -1.03
C LYS A 30 15.42 -6.42 -0.20
N GLY A 31 14.32 -5.92 -0.77
CA GLY A 31 13.01 -5.89 -0.13
C GLY A 31 12.95 -4.97 1.11
N ASN A 32 11.80 -4.93 1.78
CA ASN A 32 11.61 -4.07 2.97
C ASN A 32 12.62 -4.37 4.09
N MET A 33 12.93 -5.65 4.32
CA MET A 33 13.90 -6.05 5.36
C MET A 33 15.30 -5.52 5.06
N GLY A 34 15.76 -5.61 3.80
CA GLY A 34 17.07 -5.10 3.41
C GLY A 34 17.17 -3.59 3.59
N VAL A 35 16.14 -2.85 3.18
CA VAL A 35 16.10 -1.39 3.38
C VAL A 35 16.06 -1.03 4.87
N ALA A 36 15.21 -1.68 5.67
CA ALA A 36 15.13 -1.45 7.11
C ALA A 36 16.46 -1.69 7.83
N ASN A 37 17.18 -2.77 7.46
CA ASN A 37 18.49 -3.08 8.02
C ASN A 37 19.53 -2.00 7.69
N TYR A 38 19.57 -1.51 6.45
CA TYR A 38 20.48 -0.42 6.09
C TYR A 38 20.16 0.89 6.80
N VAL A 39 18.88 1.26 6.91
CA VAL A 39 18.47 2.45 7.67
C VAL A 39 18.94 2.36 9.13
N LYS A 40 18.90 1.16 9.73
CA LYS A 40 19.32 0.93 11.10
C LYS A 40 20.84 0.95 11.31
N GLN A 41 21.60 0.48 10.32
CA GLN A 41 23.05 0.29 10.45
C GLN A 41 23.86 1.49 9.96
N ILE A 42 23.35 2.24 8.97
CA ILE A 42 24.07 3.35 8.34
C ILE A 42 23.66 4.65 9.03
N SER A 43 24.60 5.29 9.72
CA SER A 43 24.35 6.57 10.37
C SER A 43 23.90 7.63 9.35
N GLY A 44 22.82 8.35 9.66
CA GLY A 44 22.24 9.38 8.79
C GLY A 44 21.47 8.85 7.58
N ALA A 45 21.19 7.55 7.49
CA ALA A 45 20.45 6.98 6.38
C ALA A 45 18.97 7.39 6.36
N ILE A 46 18.43 7.46 5.14
CA ILE A 46 17.00 7.60 4.86
C ILE A 46 16.58 6.48 3.91
N GLY A 47 15.43 5.87 4.16
CA GLY A 47 14.86 4.80 3.34
C GLY A 47 13.34 4.81 3.40
N TYR A 48 12.72 4.07 2.48
CA TYR A 48 11.27 3.88 2.45
C TYR A 48 10.95 2.41 2.69
N VAL A 49 10.07 2.15 3.65
CA VAL A 49 9.60 0.80 3.99
C VAL A 49 8.10 0.85 4.28
N GLU A 50 7.46 -0.29 4.17
CA GLU A 50 6.09 -0.48 4.63
C GLU A 50 6.00 -0.29 6.17
N TYR A 51 4.86 0.18 6.65
CA TYR A 51 4.66 0.60 8.04
C TYR A 51 4.90 -0.52 9.07
N ALA A 52 4.54 -1.76 8.77
CA ALA A 52 4.81 -2.90 9.65
C ALA A 52 6.31 -3.11 9.85
N PHE A 53 7.12 -2.95 8.80
CA PHE A 53 8.58 -3.07 8.90
C PHE A 53 9.18 -1.94 9.73
N TRP A 54 8.63 -0.73 9.63
CA TRP A 54 9.00 0.38 10.50
C TRP A 54 8.70 0.07 11.98
N LEU A 55 7.49 -0.40 12.28
CA LEU A 55 7.06 -0.79 13.64
C LEU A 55 7.95 -1.89 14.23
N GLN A 56 8.12 -3.00 13.51
CA GLN A 56 8.85 -4.19 13.97
C GLN A 56 10.34 -3.88 14.23
N ASN A 57 10.93 -2.99 13.43
CA ASN A 57 12.35 -2.63 13.56
C ASN A 57 12.60 -1.41 14.45
N ARG A 58 11.54 -0.77 14.96
CA ARG A 58 11.61 0.43 15.82
C ARG A 58 12.43 1.55 15.19
N LEU A 59 12.20 1.79 13.90
CA LEU A 59 12.91 2.84 13.16
C LEU A 59 12.39 4.22 13.56
N THR A 60 13.19 5.27 13.38
CA THR A 60 12.71 6.65 13.53
C THR A 60 11.78 6.99 12.38
N SER A 61 10.67 7.69 12.67
CA SER A 61 9.69 8.10 11.66
C SER A 61 9.90 9.53 11.18
N VAL A 62 9.20 9.90 10.10
CA VAL A 62 9.11 11.26 9.58
C VAL A 62 7.66 11.73 9.61
N VAL A 63 7.47 13.06 9.67
CA VAL A 63 6.20 13.68 9.30
C VAL A 63 6.25 14.07 7.83
N LEU A 64 5.13 13.90 7.11
CA LEU A 64 5.00 14.34 5.73
C LEU A 64 3.86 15.33 5.60
N GLN A 65 4.05 16.31 4.72
CA GLN A 65 2.98 17.20 4.32
C GLN A 65 2.04 16.47 3.36
N ASN A 66 0.74 16.46 3.67
CA ASN A 66 -0.28 15.89 2.80
C ASN A 66 -0.74 16.91 1.74
N LYS A 67 -1.68 16.48 0.88
CA LYS A 67 -2.23 17.31 -0.21
C LYS A 67 -2.82 18.65 0.27
N GLU A 68 -3.34 18.69 1.50
CA GLU A 68 -3.95 19.87 2.11
C GLU A 68 -2.93 20.77 2.83
N GLY A 69 -1.63 20.48 2.69
CA GLY A 69 -0.57 21.24 3.34
C GLY A 69 -0.40 20.92 4.83
N LYS A 70 -1.03 19.87 5.36
CA LYS A 70 -0.95 19.48 6.78
C LYS A 70 0.18 18.48 7.01
N TRP A 71 0.94 18.68 8.08
CA TRP A 71 1.96 17.75 8.53
C TRP A 71 1.30 16.61 9.32
N VAL A 72 1.45 15.39 8.83
CA VAL A 72 0.80 14.19 9.37
C VAL A 72 1.87 13.16 9.70
N GLU A 73 1.73 12.45 10.81
CA GLU A 73 2.54 11.28 11.16
C GLU A 73 1.92 10.00 10.55
N PRO A 74 2.74 8.99 10.19
CA PRO A 74 2.22 7.74 9.69
C PRO A 74 1.49 6.99 10.81
N SER A 75 0.20 6.72 10.61
CA SER A 75 -0.65 6.02 11.57
C SER A 75 -1.78 5.28 10.86
N VAL A 76 -2.28 4.21 11.48
CA VAL A 76 -3.43 3.46 10.98
C VAL A 76 -4.64 4.37 10.73
N ALA A 77 -4.87 5.38 11.58
CA ALA A 77 -5.94 6.35 11.39
C ALA A 77 -5.73 7.20 10.13
N ALA A 78 -4.53 7.76 9.94
CA ALA A 78 -4.21 8.58 8.76
C ALA A 78 -4.28 7.78 7.45
N PHE A 79 -3.92 6.50 7.51
CA PHE A 79 -4.04 5.61 6.36
C PHE A 79 -5.50 5.24 6.06
N LYS A 80 -6.32 4.97 7.09
CA LYS A 80 -7.77 4.72 6.96
C LYS A 80 -8.48 5.92 6.32
N GLU A 81 -8.13 7.14 6.73
CA GLU A 81 -8.64 8.39 6.13
C GLU A 81 -8.33 8.49 4.63
N ALA A 82 -7.10 8.16 4.21
CA ALA A 82 -6.72 8.15 2.80
C ALA A 82 -7.44 7.03 2.02
N ALA A 83 -7.49 5.82 2.58
CA ALA A 83 -8.14 4.66 1.97
C ALA A 83 -9.66 4.84 1.83
N ALA A 84 -10.31 5.63 2.71
CA ALA A 84 -11.73 5.96 2.60
C ALA A 84 -12.07 6.83 1.38
N LYS A 85 -11.07 7.43 0.72
CA LYS A 85 -11.24 8.19 -0.53
C LYS A 85 -11.18 7.33 -1.79
N ALA A 86 -10.82 6.06 -1.65
CA ALA A 86 -10.71 5.12 -2.75
C ALA A 86 -12.06 4.88 -3.44
N ASN A 87 -12.08 4.97 -4.77
CA ASN A 87 -13.24 4.62 -5.57
C ASN A 87 -12.99 3.32 -6.36
N TRP A 88 -13.00 2.19 -5.66
CA TRP A 88 -12.77 0.87 -6.24
C TRP A 88 -13.80 0.52 -7.33
N GLN A 89 -13.34 0.11 -8.50
CA GLN A 89 -14.20 -0.23 -9.64
C GLN A 89 -13.79 -1.55 -10.29
N GLU A 90 -14.75 -2.40 -10.64
CA GLU A 90 -14.46 -3.66 -11.33
C GLU A 90 -13.87 -3.43 -12.74
N LYS A 91 -14.36 -2.39 -13.44
CA LYS A 91 -13.98 -2.11 -14.83
C LYS A 91 -12.51 -1.75 -15.04
N ASN A 92 -11.81 -1.31 -13.99
CA ASN A 92 -10.37 -1.02 -14.03
C ASN A 92 -9.54 -2.08 -13.31
N GLY A 93 -10.12 -3.25 -13.03
CA GLY A 93 -9.47 -4.32 -12.27
C GLY A 93 -9.17 -3.93 -10.82
N PHE A 94 -9.98 -3.04 -10.23
CA PHE A 94 -9.77 -2.44 -8.92
C PHE A 94 -8.47 -1.63 -8.80
N CYS A 95 -7.88 -1.21 -9.91
CA CYS A 95 -6.65 -0.41 -9.88
C CYS A 95 -6.99 1.03 -9.45
N GLU A 96 -6.87 1.30 -8.15
CA GLU A 96 -7.14 2.60 -7.55
C GLU A 96 -5.86 3.23 -6.97
N VAL A 97 -5.66 4.51 -7.27
CA VAL A 97 -4.50 5.28 -6.77
C VAL A 97 -4.85 5.86 -5.40
N LEU A 98 -4.18 5.38 -4.34
CA LEU A 98 -4.36 5.90 -2.97
C LEU A 98 -3.29 6.94 -2.56
N ILE A 99 -2.42 7.29 -3.49
CA ILE A 99 -1.34 8.27 -3.27
C ILE A 99 -1.91 9.69 -3.28
N ASN A 100 -1.48 10.49 -2.31
CA ASN A 100 -1.82 11.91 -2.17
C ASN A 100 -3.33 12.19 -2.16
N GLN A 101 -4.09 11.35 -1.48
CA GLN A 101 -5.53 11.55 -1.30
C GLN A 101 -5.83 12.81 -0.48
N GLY A 102 -6.91 13.51 -0.83
CA GLY A 102 -7.33 14.75 -0.15
C GLY A 102 -7.90 14.51 1.25
N GLY A 103 -7.85 15.53 2.09
CA GLY A 103 -8.34 15.50 3.48
C GLY A 103 -7.27 15.86 4.51
N ALA A 104 -7.68 16.57 5.57
CA ALA A 104 -6.75 17.19 6.52
C ALA A 104 -5.87 16.21 7.32
N LYS A 105 -6.29 14.94 7.43
CA LYS A 105 -5.60 13.90 8.21
C LYS A 105 -5.07 12.74 7.36
N THR A 106 -5.08 12.85 6.04
CA THR A 106 -4.60 11.76 5.17
C THR A 106 -3.09 11.66 5.23
N TRP A 107 -2.58 10.43 5.26
CA TRP A 107 -1.17 10.17 4.96
C TRP A 107 -0.95 10.16 3.44
N PRO A 108 0.09 10.83 2.90
CA PRO A 108 0.22 11.02 1.46
C PRO A 108 0.71 9.78 0.69
N ILE A 109 1.22 8.74 1.37
CA ILE A 109 1.80 7.54 0.71
C ILE A 109 1.06 6.28 1.19
N VAL A 110 -0.11 6.02 0.61
CA VAL A 110 -0.89 4.79 0.82
C VAL A 110 -1.01 4.03 -0.50
N SER A 111 -1.01 2.70 -0.45
CA SER A 111 -1.19 1.85 -1.62
C SER A 111 -2.06 0.65 -1.27
N GLY A 112 -2.92 0.25 -2.20
CA GLY A 112 -3.49 -1.10 -2.20
C GLY A 112 -2.41 -2.13 -2.53
N THR A 113 -2.58 -3.34 -2.02
CA THR A 113 -1.86 -4.54 -2.48
C THR A 113 -2.86 -5.49 -3.12
N PHE A 114 -2.41 -6.20 -4.15
CA PHE A 114 -3.28 -6.98 -5.01
C PHE A 114 -2.82 -8.42 -5.10
N VAL A 115 -3.79 -9.31 -5.24
CA VAL A 115 -3.57 -10.72 -5.53
C VAL A 115 -4.05 -10.97 -6.95
N LEU A 116 -3.20 -11.61 -7.76
CA LEU A 116 -3.55 -12.03 -9.10
C LEU A 116 -3.82 -13.53 -9.10
N VAL A 117 -5.05 -13.90 -9.44
CA VAL A 117 -5.45 -15.31 -9.59
C VAL A 117 -5.75 -15.57 -11.07
N PRO A 118 -5.08 -16.53 -11.72
CA PRO A 118 -5.40 -16.92 -13.09
C PRO A 118 -6.88 -17.31 -13.25
N ASN A 119 -7.54 -16.87 -14.31
CA ASN A 119 -8.95 -17.16 -14.55
C ASN A 119 -9.18 -18.56 -15.19
N THR A 120 -8.39 -19.55 -14.80
CA THR A 120 -8.50 -20.93 -15.26
C THR A 120 -9.49 -21.76 -14.45
N LYS A 121 -9.89 -21.27 -13.27
CA LYS A 121 -10.93 -21.86 -12.40
C LYS A 121 -10.68 -23.33 -12.03
N LYS A 122 -9.42 -23.77 -12.05
CA LYS A 122 -9.03 -25.10 -11.57
C LYS A 122 -9.14 -25.15 -10.04
N ALA A 123 -9.06 -26.35 -9.48
CA ALA A 123 -9.21 -26.57 -8.04
C ALA A 123 -8.30 -25.67 -7.22
N GLU A 124 -7.06 -25.47 -7.66
CA GLU A 124 -6.05 -24.66 -6.98
C GLU A 124 -6.44 -23.18 -6.94
N GLN A 125 -6.96 -22.63 -8.04
CA GLN A 125 -7.42 -21.23 -8.06
C GLN A 125 -8.67 -21.03 -7.22
N LYS A 126 -9.61 -21.99 -7.24
CA LYS A 126 -10.78 -21.94 -6.36
C LYS A 126 -10.37 -21.97 -4.90
N GLN A 127 -9.46 -22.86 -4.51
CA GLN A 127 -8.95 -22.93 -3.14
C GLN A 127 -8.24 -21.65 -2.72
N ALA A 128 -7.44 -21.04 -3.61
CA ALA A 128 -6.81 -19.75 -3.33
C ALA A 128 -7.85 -18.64 -3.10
N VAL A 129 -8.91 -18.60 -3.90
CA VAL A 129 -10.00 -17.63 -3.70
C VAL A 129 -10.75 -17.89 -2.39
N GLU A 130 -11.07 -19.14 -2.07
CA GLU A 130 -11.73 -19.49 -0.80
C GLU A 130 -10.89 -19.06 0.42
N PHE A 131 -9.57 -19.19 0.35
CA PHE A 131 -8.69 -18.65 1.39
C PHE A 131 -8.86 -17.13 1.57
N PHE A 132 -8.91 -16.35 0.48
CA PHE A 132 -9.11 -14.91 0.58
C PHE A 132 -10.53 -14.52 1.01
N LYS A 133 -11.56 -15.30 0.64
CA LYS A 133 -12.92 -15.12 1.17
C LYS A 133 -12.93 -15.30 2.69
N TRP A 134 -12.33 -16.40 3.18
CA TRP A 134 -12.16 -16.65 4.61
C TRP A 134 -11.37 -15.52 5.30
N ALA A 135 -10.28 -15.05 4.67
CA ALA A 135 -9.47 -13.96 5.22
C ALA A 135 -10.24 -12.63 5.31
N PHE A 136 -11.12 -12.32 4.35
CA PHE A 136 -11.98 -11.15 4.44
C PHE A 136 -13.03 -11.24 5.55
N GLU A 137 -13.46 -12.45 5.92
CA GLU A 137 -14.44 -12.67 6.97
C GLU A 137 -13.81 -12.73 8.37
N HIS A 138 -12.62 -13.31 8.51
CA HIS A 138 -12.01 -13.62 9.81
C HIS A 138 -10.65 -12.96 10.06
N GLY A 139 -10.02 -12.38 9.05
CA GLY A 139 -8.61 -11.94 9.10
C GLY A 139 -8.36 -10.52 9.61
N ASP A 140 -9.39 -9.72 9.87
CA ASP A 140 -9.23 -8.28 10.17
C ASP A 140 -8.34 -8.02 11.39
N LYS A 141 -8.56 -8.75 12.48
CA LYS A 141 -7.73 -8.61 13.69
C LYS A 141 -6.27 -8.95 13.44
N ALA A 142 -6.00 -9.97 12.61
CA ALA A 142 -4.64 -10.37 12.27
C ALA A 142 -3.97 -9.26 11.43
N ALA A 143 -4.67 -8.71 10.43
CA ALA A 143 -4.18 -7.58 9.64
C ALA A 143 -3.86 -6.37 10.52
N GLU A 144 -4.77 -5.99 11.43
CA GLU A 144 -4.57 -4.85 12.33
C GLU A 144 -3.39 -5.06 13.29
N SER A 145 -3.20 -6.29 13.80
CA SER A 145 -2.07 -6.62 14.68
C SER A 145 -0.71 -6.48 14.00
N LEU A 146 -0.68 -6.58 12.67
CA LEU A 146 0.50 -6.37 11.83
C LEU A 146 0.64 -4.92 11.34
N GLY A 147 -0.27 -4.02 11.69
CA GLY A 147 -0.26 -2.62 11.25
C GLY A 147 -0.91 -2.36 9.90
N TYR A 148 -1.57 -3.36 9.30
CA TYR A 148 -2.37 -3.20 8.08
C TYR A 148 -3.76 -2.66 8.37
N ILE A 149 -4.40 -2.16 7.31
CA ILE A 149 -5.77 -1.65 7.35
C ILE A 149 -6.67 -2.67 6.67
N PRO A 150 -7.63 -3.27 7.39
CA PRO A 150 -8.67 -4.05 6.75
C PRO A 150 -9.43 -3.22 5.71
N LEU A 151 -9.75 -3.85 4.58
CA LEU A 151 -10.62 -3.21 3.59
C LEU A 151 -11.98 -2.91 4.22
N PRO A 152 -12.63 -1.77 3.87
CA PRO A 152 -13.99 -1.49 4.30
C PRO A 152 -14.96 -2.60 3.89
N LYS A 153 -16.01 -2.82 4.68
CA LYS A 153 -17.05 -3.84 4.39
C LYS A 153 -17.65 -3.70 2.99
N SER A 154 -17.88 -2.46 2.53
CA SER A 154 -18.37 -2.18 1.18
C SER A 154 -17.41 -2.69 0.09
N THR A 155 -16.10 -2.44 0.24
CA THR A 155 -15.08 -2.93 -0.68
C THR A 155 -14.98 -4.45 -0.67
N LYS A 156 -15.03 -5.09 0.51
CA LYS A 156 -15.06 -6.56 0.61
C LYS A 156 -16.27 -7.14 -0.13
N ASN A 157 -17.46 -6.58 0.09
CA ASN A 157 -18.68 -7.02 -0.58
C ASN A 157 -18.60 -6.87 -2.10
N LEU A 158 -18.00 -5.77 -2.59
CA LEU A 158 -17.75 -5.56 -4.01
C LEU A 158 -16.84 -6.65 -4.60
N ILE A 159 -15.73 -6.96 -3.92
CA ILE A 159 -14.79 -8.00 -4.35
C ILE A 159 -15.47 -9.39 -4.34
N LEU A 160 -16.21 -9.72 -3.29
CA LEU A 160 -16.93 -11.00 -3.19
C LEU A 160 -17.97 -11.15 -4.32
N LYS A 161 -18.70 -10.08 -4.64
CA LYS A 161 -19.64 -10.06 -5.76
C LYS A 161 -18.92 -10.25 -7.10
N TYR A 162 -17.81 -9.55 -7.31
CA TYR A 162 -16.99 -9.70 -8.51
C TYR A 162 -16.49 -11.14 -8.69
N LEU A 163 -15.98 -11.77 -7.62
CA LEU A 163 -15.52 -13.16 -7.65
C LEU A 163 -16.67 -14.12 -8.02
N SER A 164 -17.81 -13.98 -7.36
CA SER A 164 -19.01 -14.77 -7.64
C SER A 164 -19.45 -14.63 -9.10
N ASN A 165 -19.48 -13.41 -9.65
CA ASN A 165 -19.84 -13.16 -11.04
C ASN A 165 -18.85 -13.78 -12.05
N ASN A 166 -17.62 -14.04 -11.64
CA ASN A 166 -16.58 -14.63 -12.48
C ASN A 166 -16.42 -16.15 -12.29
N GLY A 167 -17.29 -16.78 -11.49
CA GLY A 167 -17.31 -18.22 -11.26
C GLY A 167 -16.32 -18.71 -10.20
N PHE A 168 -15.99 -17.84 -9.25
CA PHE A 168 -15.24 -18.18 -8.05
C PHE A 168 -16.11 -18.11 -6.80
#